data_AF-A0A1G6QJA1-F1
#
_entry.id   AF-A0A1G6QJA1-F1
#
_cell.length_a   1.000
_cell.length_b   1.000
_cell.length_c   1.000
_cell.angle_alpha   90.00
_cell.angle_beta   90.00
_cell.angle_gamma   90.00
#
_symmetry.space_group_name_H-M   'P 1'
#
loop_
_entity.id
_entity.type
_entity.pdbx_description
1 polymer ?
#
loop_
_entity_poly.entity_id
_entity_poly.type
_entity_poly.pdbx_seq_one_letter_code
_entity_poly.pdbx_strand_id
1 'polypeptide(L)'
;MHNDPQDDPLDAISDATPDATPTAVDQASHDDPAGPAEPSVAPFRLAFAPGVTPAKWVGVWRERLADVPLQLVPVDVMDRGAALRAGDVEAGLLRLPIDQEGMGVIPLYTEIPVVVVPVEHAIAAFDEVSVLDLADEVFLHPLDDLLEWDTTPGRPAAERPATTAAAIELVAAGIGVVVVPQSVARAHHRKDLTYRPVTGAPSSRIGFAWVEENMTELVEEFIGIVRGRTANSSRGRSAAAEPAAESGKKGSAPKVRTKAEEKAALARQAADRKAAGARKAAARGGKLTGKRLGKRGNR
;
A
#
# COMPACT_ATOMS: atom_id res chain seq x y z
N MET A 1 58.19 -4.53 -41.33
CA MET A 1 59.62 -4.82 -41.12
C MET A 1 59.74 -5.31 -39.69
N HIS A 2 59.73 -6.64 -39.52
CA HIS A 2 60.87 -7.47 -39.07
C HIS A 2 61.17 -7.24 -37.57
N ASN A 3 61.20 -8.23 -36.67
CA ASN A 3 61.10 -9.68 -36.79
C ASN A 3 60.88 -10.25 -35.36
N ASP A 4 60.05 -11.28 -35.22
CA ASP A 4 60.06 -12.27 -34.12
C ASP A 4 61.14 -13.34 -34.45
N PRO A 5 61.26 -14.54 -33.84
CA PRO A 5 61.22 -15.04 -32.45
C PRO A 5 62.50 -15.88 -32.13
N GLN A 6 62.61 -16.48 -30.94
CA GLN A 6 63.25 -17.79 -30.66
C GLN A 6 62.53 -18.38 -29.43
N ASP A 7 61.85 -19.54 -29.40
CA ASP A 7 62.08 -20.92 -29.85
C ASP A 7 63.30 -21.65 -29.24
N ASP A 8 63.00 -22.35 -28.12
CA ASP A 8 63.24 -23.81 -27.87
C ASP A 8 64.69 -24.36 -27.73
N PRO A 9 64.97 -25.62 -27.26
CA PRO A 9 64.19 -26.60 -26.45
C PRO A 9 65.03 -27.58 -25.53
N LEU A 10 64.36 -28.62 -24.99
CA LEU A 10 64.80 -30.00 -24.59
C LEU A 10 65.61 -30.26 -23.30
N ASP A 11 65.08 -31.09 -22.38
CA ASP A 11 65.33 -32.55 -22.39
C ASP A 11 64.51 -33.33 -21.33
N ALA A 12 64.05 -34.52 -21.74
CA ALA A 12 63.39 -35.57 -20.94
C ALA A 12 64.38 -36.26 -19.98
N ILE A 13 63.94 -37.02 -18.95
CA ILE A 13 63.97 -38.52 -18.84
C ILE A 13 63.27 -39.05 -17.55
N SER A 14 62.48 -40.13 -17.74
CA SER A 14 62.32 -41.38 -16.94
C SER A 14 61.67 -41.43 -15.53
N ASP A 15 60.45 -42.01 -15.53
CA ASP A 15 60.02 -43.28 -14.90
C ASP A 15 60.27 -43.58 -13.40
N ALA A 16 59.18 -43.76 -12.64
CA ALA A 16 58.98 -44.84 -11.65
C ALA A 16 57.59 -44.75 -10.99
N THR A 17 56.78 -45.80 -11.16
CA THR A 17 55.63 -46.13 -10.29
C THR A 17 56.12 -47.08 -9.18
N PRO A 18 55.50 -47.07 -7.98
CA PRO A 18 54.74 -48.26 -7.62
C PRO A 18 53.41 -47.98 -6.89
N ASP A 19 52.42 -48.76 -7.35
CA ASP A 19 51.30 -49.41 -6.66
C ASP A 19 51.05 -49.12 -5.17
N ALA A 20 49.82 -48.66 -4.88
CA ALA A 20 49.09 -48.98 -3.65
C ALA A 20 47.59 -48.70 -3.85
N THR A 21 46.80 -49.76 -4.04
CA THR A 21 45.38 -49.79 -3.62
C THR A 21 45.38 -50.36 -2.19
N PRO A 22 44.51 -49.94 -1.25
CA PRO A 22 43.14 -50.46 -1.26
C PRO A 22 42.05 -49.58 -0.62
N THR A 23 40.82 -50.05 -0.86
CA THR A 23 39.64 -49.96 0.03
C THR A 23 38.64 -48.86 -0.30
N ALA A 24 37.72 -49.25 -1.18
CA ALA A 24 36.37 -48.74 -1.25
C ALA A 24 35.68 -48.84 0.11
N VAL A 25 35.16 -47.72 0.59
CA VAL A 25 34.12 -47.70 1.63
C VAL A 25 32.80 -47.56 0.90
N ASP A 26 32.08 -48.67 0.88
CA ASP A 26 30.67 -48.80 0.60
C ASP A 26 29.88 -47.81 1.49
N GLN A 27 29.22 -46.83 0.89
CA GLN A 27 28.10 -46.14 1.52
C GLN A 27 26.89 -46.32 0.62
N ALA A 28 26.19 -47.40 0.95
CA ALA A 28 24.83 -47.71 0.61
C ALA A 28 23.97 -46.46 0.41
N SER A 29 23.45 -46.35 -0.82
CA SER A 29 22.25 -45.63 -1.18
C SER A 29 21.15 -45.83 -0.14
N HIS A 30 20.86 -44.80 0.66
CA HIS A 30 19.53 -44.60 1.19
C HIS A 30 18.74 -43.85 0.11
N ASP A 31 18.20 -44.62 -0.82
CA ASP A 31 17.03 -44.22 -1.61
C ASP A 31 15.85 -44.20 -0.60
N ASP A 32 15.68 -43.07 0.09
CA ASP A 32 14.40 -42.78 0.73
C ASP A 32 13.37 -42.68 -0.41
N PRO A 33 12.33 -43.53 -0.46
CA PRO A 33 11.31 -43.38 -1.47
C PRO A 33 10.64 -42.04 -1.23
N ALA A 34 10.85 -41.09 -2.14
CA ALA A 34 10.08 -39.87 -2.22
C ALA A 34 8.61 -40.29 -2.10
N GLY A 35 7.99 -39.97 -0.96
CA GLY A 35 6.56 -40.14 -0.76
C GLY A 35 5.84 -39.47 -1.94
N PRO A 36 4.66 -39.97 -2.35
CA PRO A 36 3.97 -39.46 -3.52
C PRO A 36 3.92 -37.93 -3.42
N ALA A 37 4.56 -37.25 -4.38
CA ALA A 37 4.54 -35.81 -4.47
C ALA A 37 3.06 -35.40 -4.44
N GLU A 38 2.62 -34.81 -3.33
CA GLU A 38 1.26 -34.31 -3.20
C GLU A 38 1.00 -33.40 -4.41
N PRO A 39 -0.19 -33.48 -5.04
CA PRO A 39 -0.49 -32.64 -6.19
C PRO A 39 -0.38 -31.17 -5.77
N SER A 40 0.75 -30.55 -6.08
CA SER A 40 1.04 -29.16 -5.80
C SER A 40 0.11 -28.31 -6.65
N VAL A 41 -0.90 -27.72 -6.02
CA VAL A 41 -1.77 -26.73 -6.67
C VAL A 41 -0.88 -25.59 -7.18
N ALA A 42 -1.05 -25.21 -8.45
CA ALA A 42 -0.30 -24.10 -9.03
C ALA A 42 -0.55 -22.80 -8.23
N PRO A 43 0.49 -22.00 -7.96
CA PRO A 43 0.33 -20.78 -7.18
C PRO A 43 -0.50 -19.74 -7.94
N PHE A 44 -1.29 -18.97 -7.22
CA PHE A 44 -1.91 -17.74 -7.71
C PHE A 44 -0.89 -16.59 -7.66
N ARG A 45 -0.43 -16.11 -8.82
CA ARG A 45 0.56 -15.05 -8.98
C ARG A 45 -0.14 -13.71 -9.08
N LEU A 46 0.10 -12.86 -8.09
CA LEU A 46 -0.47 -11.52 -7.98
C LEU A 46 0.63 -10.48 -8.20
N ALA A 47 0.56 -9.75 -9.31
CA ALA A 47 1.41 -8.60 -9.54
C ALA A 47 1.11 -7.46 -8.54
N PHE A 48 2.13 -6.71 -8.13
CA PHE A 48 1.93 -5.48 -7.37
C PHE A 48 2.91 -4.39 -7.76
N ALA A 49 2.39 -3.18 -7.96
CA ALA A 49 3.18 -2.01 -8.32
C ALA A 49 4.02 -1.48 -7.14
N PRO A 50 5.13 -0.78 -7.39
CA PRO A 50 5.96 -0.16 -6.35
C PRO A 50 5.15 0.73 -5.40
N GLY A 51 5.39 0.58 -4.10
CA GLY A 51 4.70 1.30 -3.02
C GLY A 51 3.35 0.68 -2.59
N VAL A 52 2.77 -0.22 -3.38
CA VAL A 52 1.51 -0.90 -3.01
C VAL A 52 1.77 -1.90 -1.87
N THR A 53 0.93 -1.88 -0.84
CA THR A 53 1.00 -2.83 0.28
C THR A 53 -0.14 -3.87 0.17
N PRO A 54 0.12 -5.07 -0.38
CA PRO A 54 -0.92 -6.08 -0.63
C PRO A 54 -1.36 -6.85 0.63
N ALA A 55 -0.66 -6.65 1.75
CA ALA A 55 -0.76 -7.47 2.97
C ALA A 55 -2.19 -7.71 3.45
N LYS A 56 -3.08 -6.71 3.37
CA LYS A 56 -4.48 -6.83 3.76
C LYS A 56 -5.20 -7.93 2.98
N TRP A 57 -5.09 -7.91 1.65
CA TRP A 57 -5.81 -8.88 0.80
C TRP A 57 -5.12 -10.24 0.80
N VAL A 58 -3.79 -10.26 0.89
CA VAL A 58 -3.00 -11.50 1.03
C VAL A 58 -3.35 -12.24 2.32
N GLY A 59 -3.54 -11.53 3.43
CA GLY A 59 -3.98 -12.13 4.69
C GLY A 59 -5.33 -12.83 4.55
N VAL A 60 -6.30 -12.16 3.93
CA VAL A 60 -7.64 -12.74 3.69
C VAL A 60 -7.58 -13.90 2.70
N TRP A 61 -6.74 -13.83 1.66
CA TRP A 61 -6.53 -14.94 0.73
C TRP A 61 -6.02 -16.19 1.47
N ARG A 62 -4.94 -16.05 2.24
CA ARG A 62 -4.33 -17.16 2.99
C ARG A 62 -5.29 -17.79 4.01
N GLU A 63 -6.20 -17.00 4.56
CA GLU A 63 -7.25 -17.51 5.45
C GLU A 63 -8.31 -18.33 4.71
N ARG A 64 -8.67 -17.93 3.48
CA ARG A 64 -9.76 -18.56 2.71
C ARG A 64 -9.33 -19.70 1.81
N LEU A 65 -8.14 -19.61 1.24
CA LEU A 65 -7.57 -20.55 0.29
C LEU A 65 -6.21 -21.01 0.80
N ALA A 66 -6.21 -21.67 1.96
CA ALA A 66 -5.00 -22.16 2.60
C ALA A 66 -4.22 -23.14 1.70
N ASP A 67 -4.94 -23.90 0.87
CA ASP A 67 -4.38 -24.90 -0.04
C ASP A 67 -3.93 -24.30 -1.39
N VAL A 68 -4.15 -23.01 -1.64
CA VAL A 68 -3.73 -22.32 -2.88
C VAL A 68 -2.65 -21.30 -2.55
N PRO A 69 -1.36 -21.60 -2.80
CA PRO A 69 -0.28 -20.67 -2.54
C PRO A 69 -0.49 -19.35 -3.30
N LEU A 70 -0.27 -18.22 -2.62
CA LEU A 70 -0.26 -16.90 -3.26
C LEU A 70 1.18 -16.41 -3.39
N GLN A 71 1.60 -16.19 -4.63
CA GLN A 71 2.90 -15.61 -4.98
C GLN A 71 2.74 -14.13 -5.31
N LEU A 72 3.48 -13.27 -4.62
CA LEU A 72 3.55 -11.85 -4.95
C LEU A 72 4.67 -11.61 -5.97
N VAL A 73 4.33 -10.94 -7.08
CA VAL A 73 5.27 -10.64 -8.15
C VAL A 73 5.44 -9.12 -8.22
N PRO A 74 6.59 -8.56 -7.80
CA PRO A 74 6.84 -7.14 -7.99
C PRO A 74 6.97 -6.87 -9.49
N VAL A 75 6.32 -5.82 -9.99
CA VAL A 75 6.44 -5.38 -11.38
C VAL A 75 7.11 -4.01 -11.46
N ASP A 76 7.73 -3.74 -12.60
CA ASP A 76 8.27 -2.42 -12.88
C ASP A 76 7.14 -1.38 -12.98
N VAL A 77 7.46 -0.13 -12.65
CA VAL A 77 6.48 0.95 -12.69
C VAL A 77 5.93 1.18 -14.10
N MET A 78 6.72 0.86 -15.13
CA MET A 78 6.36 0.97 -16.54
C MET A 78 5.66 -0.27 -17.10
N ASP A 79 5.48 -1.34 -16.32
CA ASP A 79 4.79 -2.56 -16.79
C ASP A 79 3.38 -2.26 -17.30
N ARG A 80 2.63 -1.38 -16.63
CA ARG A 80 1.28 -0.92 -17.03
C ARG A 80 0.32 -2.05 -17.47
N GLY A 81 0.44 -3.23 -16.87
CA GLY A 81 -0.38 -4.42 -17.18
C GLY A 81 0.19 -5.30 -18.30
N ALA A 82 1.46 -5.14 -18.68
CA ALA A 82 2.12 -6.00 -19.65
C ALA A 82 2.23 -7.44 -19.12
N ALA A 83 2.62 -7.64 -17.86
CA ALA A 83 2.67 -8.96 -17.23
C ALA A 83 1.30 -9.68 -17.23
N LEU A 84 0.20 -8.93 -17.07
CA LEU A 84 -1.16 -9.49 -17.16
C LEU A 84 -1.48 -9.97 -18.57
N ARG A 85 -1.19 -9.15 -19.59
CA ARG A 85 -1.42 -9.51 -21.00
C ARG A 85 -0.57 -10.68 -21.46
N ALA A 86 0.65 -10.79 -20.95
CA ALA A 86 1.56 -11.89 -21.24
C ALA A 86 1.12 -13.22 -20.57
N GLY A 87 0.22 -13.17 -19.59
CA GLY A 87 -0.17 -14.36 -18.79
C GLY A 87 0.88 -14.76 -17.75
N ASP A 88 1.83 -13.87 -17.44
CA ASP A 88 2.86 -14.09 -16.43
C ASP A 88 2.31 -14.01 -15.00
N VAL A 89 1.14 -13.39 -14.83
CA VAL A 89 0.39 -13.28 -13.58
C VAL A 89 -1.11 -13.39 -13.84
N GLU A 90 -1.87 -13.88 -12.86
CA GLU A 90 -3.32 -14.03 -12.99
C GLU A 90 -4.07 -12.72 -12.70
N ALA A 91 -3.54 -11.87 -11.82
CA ALA A 91 -4.13 -10.58 -11.47
C ALA A 91 -3.06 -9.59 -10.96
N GLY A 92 -3.42 -8.31 -10.86
CA GLY A 92 -2.49 -7.27 -10.45
C GLY A 92 -3.11 -6.17 -9.58
N LEU A 93 -2.37 -5.71 -8.58
CA LEU A 93 -2.62 -4.46 -7.85
C LEU A 93 -1.75 -3.37 -8.47
N LEU A 94 -2.29 -2.71 -9.49
CA LEU A 94 -1.55 -1.84 -10.40
C LEU A 94 -1.93 -0.38 -10.23
N ARG A 95 -1.01 0.51 -10.61
CA ARG A 95 -1.27 1.93 -10.69
C ARG A 95 -1.99 2.26 -11.99
N LEU A 96 -3.05 3.06 -11.89
CA LEU A 96 -3.85 3.53 -13.01
C LEU A 96 -3.35 4.90 -13.48
N PRO A 97 -3.49 5.23 -14.78
CA PRO A 97 -4.17 4.44 -15.80
C PRO A 97 -3.34 3.27 -16.36
N ILE A 98 -4.04 2.20 -16.71
CA ILE A 98 -3.55 1.14 -17.61
C ILE A 98 -4.47 1.14 -18.82
N ASP A 99 -3.99 0.66 -19.97
CA ASP A 99 -4.87 0.42 -21.11
C ASP A 99 -5.90 -0.66 -20.72
N GLN A 100 -7.20 -0.37 -20.84
CA GLN A 100 -8.28 -1.23 -20.33
C GLN A 100 -8.88 -2.15 -21.39
N GLU A 101 -8.37 -2.15 -22.62
CA GLU A 101 -8.86 -3.07 -23.66
C GLU A 101 -8.66 -4.53 -23.22
N GLY A 102 -9.76 -5.27 -23.12
CA GLY A 102 -9.77 -6.67 -22.65
C GLY A 102 -9.44 -6.86 -21.17
N MET A 103 -9.41 -5.80 -20.36
CA MET A 103 -9.10 -5.86 -18.93
C MET A 103 -10.26 -5.44 -18.04
N GLY A 104 -10.53 -6.26 -17.03
CA GLY A 104 -11.38 -5.89 -15.93
C GLY A 104 -10.58 -5.10 -14.89
N VAL A 105 -11.13 -3.98 -14.41
CA VAL A 105 -10.47 -3.13 -13.41
C VAL A 105 -11.45 -2.71 -12.32
N ILE A 106 -11.02 -2.85 -11.06
CA ILE A 106 -11.70 -2.33 -9.88
C ILE A 106 -10.82 -1.28 -9.22
N PRO A 107 -11.18 0.02 -9.26
CA PRO A 107 -10.48 1.05 -8.49
C PRO A 107 -10.55 0.76 -6.99
N LEU A 108 -9.42 0.86 -6.29
CA LEU A 108 -9.32 0.55 -4.86
C LEU A 108 -9.21 1.81 -4.01
N TYR A 109 -8.23 2.65 -4.30
CA TYR A 109 -8.01 3.91 -3.59
C TYR A 109 -7.23 4.91 -4.44
N THR A 110 -7.39 6.19 -4.09
CA THR A 110 -6.57 7.28 -4.61
C THR A 110 -5.39 7.50 -3.67
N GLU A 111 -4.20 7.67 -4.25
CA GLU A 111 -2.97 7.96 -3.53
C GLU A 111 -2.84 9.47 -3.29
N ILE A 112 -2.35 9.85 -2.10
CA ILE A 112 -2.06 11.24 -1.77
C ILE A 112 -0.71 11.62 -2.40
N PRO A 113 -0.63 12.67 -3.23
CA PRO A 113 0.65 13.18 -3.71
C PRO A 113 1.39 13.90 -2.58
N VAL A 114 2.69 13.65 -2.46
CA VAL A 114 3.56 14.28 -1.47
C VAL A 114 4.84 14.78 -2.12
N VAL A 115 5.35 15.91 -1.67
CA VAL A 115 6.69 16.39 -2.02
C VAL A 115 7.69 15.76 -1.07
N VAL A 116 8.77 15.21 -1.61
CA VAL A 116 9.90 14.66 -0.86
C VAL A 116 10.99 15.72 -0.79
N VAL A 117 11.49 15.96 0.42
CA VAL A 117 12.50 16.98 0.73
C VAL A 117 13.45 16.50 1.83
N PRO A 118 14.67 17.07 1.95
CA PRO A 118 15.51 16.87 3.13
C PRO A 118 14.80 17.28 4.43
N VAL A 119 15.12 16.62 5.54
CA VAL A 119 14.52 16.93 6.85
C VAL A 119 14.74 18.38 7.31
N GLU A 120 15.84 19.01 6.89
CA GLU A 120 16.18 20.41 7.19
C GLU A 120 15.63 21.42 6.17
N HIS A 121 14.88 20.96 5.16
CA HIS A 121 14.31 21.83 4.14
C HIS A 121 13.17 22.69 4.69
N ALA A 122 13.00 23.92 4.20
CA ALA A 122 11.95 24.84 4.69
C ALA A 122 10.53 24.23 4.61
N ILE A 123 10.22 23.51 3.52
CA ILE A 123 8.98 22.76 3.32
C ILE A 123 8.69 21.78 4.48
N ALA A 124 9.72 21.21 5.11
CA ALA A 124 9.54 20.26 6.22
C ALA A 124 8.87 20.89 7.46
N ALA A 125 8.90 22.22 7.59
CA ALA A 125 8.26 22.94 8.69
C ALA A 125 6.74 23.07 8.55
N PHE A 126 6.17 22.77 7.38
CA PHE A 126 4.73 22.83 7.12
C PHE A 126 4.10 21.45 7.27
N ASP A 127 2.81 21.37 7.60
CA ASP A 127 2.08 20.09 7.62
C ASP A 127 1.63 19.65 6.22
N GLU A 128 1.38 20.60 5.33
CA GLU A 128 0.94 20.44 3.95
C GLU A 128 1.37 21.69 3.16
N VAL A 129 1.63 21.54 1.85
CA VAL A 129 1.95 22.64 0.93
C VAL A 129 1.08 22.55 -0.32
N SER A 130 1.04 23.60 -1.12
CA SER A 130 0.42 23.60 -2.45
C SER A 130 1.46 23.50 -3.55
N VAL A 131 1.02 23.17 -4.78
CA VAL A 131 1.90 23.24 -5.96
C VAL A 131 2.49 24.63 -6.20
N LEU A 132 1.83 25.69 -5.73
CA LEU A 132 2.32 27.07 -5.85
C LEU A 132 3.49 27.36 -4.91
N ASP A 133 3.51 26.71 -3.73
CA ASP A 133 4.62 26.84 -2.77
C ASP A 133 5.91 26.18 -3.29
N LEU A 134 5.81 25.36 -4.33
CA LEU A 134 6.94 24.71 -5.00
C LEU A 134 7.51 25.55 -6.16
N ALA A 135 6.96 26.73 -6.46
CA ALA A 135 7.29 27.51 -7.67
C ALA A 135 8.77 27.92 -7.77
N ASP A 136 9.44 28.15 -6.64
CA ASP A 136 10.85 28.56 -6.61
C ASP A 136 11.82 27.36 -6.53
N GLU A 137 11.31 26.17 -6.22
CA GLU A 137 12.09 24.96 -6.06
C GLU A 137 12.58 24.40 -7.41
N VAL A 138 13.72 23.72 -7.39
CA VAL A 138 14.12 22.91 -8.54
C VAL A 138 13.29 21.63 -8.53
N PHE A 139 12.42 21.47 -9.52
CA PHE A 139 11.56 20.30 -9.64
C PHE A 139 12.24 19.20 -10.46
N LEU A 140 12.43 18.06 -9.80
CA LEU A 140 12.94 16.83 -10.39
C LEU A 140 11.78 16.03 -10.97
N HIS A 141 11.69 15.98 -12.29
CA HIS A 141 10.63 15.24 -13.01
C HIS A 141 11.21 13.97 -13.63
N PRO A 142 11.13 12.80 -12.96
CA PRO A 142 11.73 11.56 -13.46
C PRO A 142 11.03 11.06 -14.73
N LEU A 143 11.70 10.26 -15.55
CA LEU A 143 11.12 9.71 -16.79
C LEU A 143 10.00 8.69 -16.54
N ASP A 144 10.01 8.05 -15.37
CA ASP A 144 9.03 7.07 -14.91
C ASP A 144 7.98 7.67 -13.95
N ASP A 145 7.73 8.99 -14.06
CA ASP A 145 6.78 9.70 -13.18
C ASP A 145 5.40 9.03 -13.20
N LEU A 146 4.80 9.02 -12.01
CA LEU A 146 3.55 8.33 -11.66
C LEU A 146 2.38 9.30 -11.58
N LEU A 147 2.64 10.58 -11.74
CA LEU A 147 1.67 11.65 -11.68
C LEU A 147 1.58 12.32 -13.05
N GLU A 148 0.37 12.43 -13.58
CA GLU A 148 0.12 13.03 -14.90
C GLU A 148 -0.04 14.54 -14.76
N TRP A 149 1.04 15.29 -14.99
CA TRP A 149 1.06 16.74 -14.91
C TRP A 149 0.68 17.42 -16.22
N ASP A 150 -0.28 18.34 -16.18
CA ASP A 150 -0.50 19.30 -17.28
C ASP A 150 0.63 20.32 -17.36
N THR A 151 1.11 20.78 -16.21
CA THR A 151 2.26 21.67 -16.05
C THR A 151 2.95 21.33 -14.74
N THR A 152 4.23 20.98 -14.80
CA THR A 152 5.02 20.66 -13.62
C THR A 152 5.21 21.91 -12.75
N PRO A 153 5.25 21.76 -11.41
CA PRO A 153 5.53 22.88 -10.52
C PRO A 153 7.02 23.25 -10.57
N GLY A 154 7.35 24.39 -9.98
CA GLY A 154 8.75 24.78 -9.79
C GLY A 154 9.51 25.10 -11.08
N ARG A 155 10.82 25.25 -10.93
CA ARG A 155 11.77 25.41 -12.02
C ARG A 155 12.25 24.03 -12.47
N PRO A 156 12.20 23.69 -13.76
CA PRO A 156 12.65 22.38 -14.22
C PRO A 156 14.15 22.20 -13.94
N ALA A 157 14.53 21.01 -13.46
CA ALA A 157 15.93 20.62 -13.41
C ALA A 157 16.55 20.58 -14.82
N ALA A 158 17.86 20.79 -14.91
CA ALA A 158 18.58 20.80 -16.20
C ALA A 158 18.44 19.49 -16.98
N GLU A 159 18.41 18.36 -16.26
CA GLU A 159 18.18 17.03 -16.81
C GLU A 159 17.12 16.30 -16.00
N ARG A 160 16.32 15.48 -16.68
CA ARG A 160 15.33 14.63 -16.03
C ARG A 160 16.00 13.38 -15.48
N PRO A 161 15.79 13.03 -14.19
CA PRO A 161 16.28 11.76 -13.65
C PRO A 161 15.70 10.58 -14.42
N ALA A 162 16.50 9.54 -14.62
CA ALA A 162 16.04 8.35 -15.36
C ALA A 162 14.91 7.61 -14.63
N THR A 163 14.94 7.59 -13.30
CA THR A 163 13.95 6.90 -12.45
C THR A 163 13.58 7.74 -11.24
N THR A 164 12.45 7.41 -10.63
CA THR A 164 11.97 8.02 -9.39
C THR A 164 12.96 7.78 -8.25
N ALA A 165 13.58 6.59 -8.20
CA ALA A 165 14.64 6.31 -7.24
C ALA A 165 15.86 7.24 -7.41
N ALA A 166 16.29 7.49 -8.65
CA ALA A 166 17.37 8.43 -8.94
C ALA A 166 16.99 9.87 -8.58
N ALA A 167 15.74 10.28 -8.83
CA ALA A 167 15.25 11.58 -8.39
C ALA A 167 15.32 11.73 -6.86
N ILE A 168 14.93 10.71 -6.10
CA ILE A 168 14.98 10.72 -4.63
C ILE A 168 16.43 10.81 -4.11
N GLU A 169 17.39 10.16 -4.76
CA GLU A 169 18.81 10.33 -4.43
C GLU A 169 19.30 11.77 -4.66
N LEU A 170 18.84 12.43 -5.74
CA LEU A 170 19.13 13.84 -6.00
C LEU A 170 18.47 14.78 -4.97
N VAL A 171 17.26 14.46 -4.51
CA VAL A 171 16.63 15.17 -3.39
C VAL A 171 17.49 15.05 -2.12
N ALA A 172 17.97 13.85 -1.80
CA ALA A 172 18.84 13.64 -0.65
C ALA A 172 20.17 14.42 -0.74
N ALA A 173 20.67 14.64 -1.96
CA ALA A 173 21.81 15.51 -2.23
C ALA A 173 21.49 17.01 -2.21
N GLY A 174 20.23 17.40 -1.96
CA GLY A 174 19.78 18.80 -1.89
C GLY A 174 19.67 19.50 -3.24
N ILE A 175 19.60 18.75 -4.35
CA ILE A 175 19.57 19.31 -5.71
C ILE A 175 18.20 19.91 -6.06
N GLY A 176 17.12 19.39 -5.47
CA GLY A 176 15.76 19.82 -5.74
C GLY A 176 14.75 19.00 -4.97
N VAL A 177 13.51 19.03 -5.44
CA VAL A 177 12.36 18.32 -4.85
C VAL A 177 11.68 17.45 -5.91
N VAL A 178 11.03 16.36 -5.46
CA VAL A 178 10.20 15.50 -6.32
C VAL A 178 8.84 15.32 -5.67
N VAL A 179 7.77 15.29 -6.47
CA VAL A 179 6.43 14.95 -6.00
C VAL A 179 6.10 13.54 -6.45
N VAL A 180 5.73 12.68 -5.50
CA VAL A 180 5.41 11.26 -5.74
C VAL A 180 4.17 10.85 -4.94
N PRO A 181 3.51 9.72 -5.26
CA PRO A 181 2.55 9.11 -4.36
C PRO A 181 3.16 8.82 -2.98
N GLN A 182 2.42 9.07 -1.89
CA GLN A 182 2.89 8.82 -0.51
C GLN A 182 3.36 7.39 -0.27
N SER A 183 2.72 6.42 -0.93
CA SER A 183 3.13 5.01 -0.94
C SER A 183 4.58 4.82 -1.41
N VAL A 184 4.98 5.53 -2.46
CA VAL A 184 6.31 5.50 -3.07
C VAL A 184 7.31 6.22 -2.18
N ALA A 185 6.95 7.39 -1.64
CA ALA A 185 7.80 8.09 -0.66
C ALA A 185 8.12 7.20 0.56
N ARG A 186 7.14 6.41 1.04
CA ARG A 186 7.36 5.43 2.11
C ARG A 186 8.23 4.25 1.69
N ALA A 187 8.12 3.77 0.45
CA ALA A 187 8.95 2.70 -0.07
C ALA A 187 10.44 3.11 -0.17
N HIS A 188 10.70 4.39 -0.43
CA HIS A 188 12.04 4.97 -0.49
C HIS A 188 12.44 5.72 0.79
N HIS A 189 11.78 5.45 1.92
CA HIS A 189 12.05 6.15 3.16
C HIS A 189 13.51 6.01 3.61
N ARG A 190 14.11 7.15 3.99
CA ARG A 190 15.45 7.28 4.56
C ARG A 190 15.47 8.40 5.60
N LYS A 191 16.41 8.34 6.54
CA LYS A 191 16.40 9.17 7.78
C LYS A 191 16.59 10.67 7.53
N ASP A 192 17.24 11.02 6.44
CA ASP A 192 17.58 12.37 5.99
C ASP A 192 16.51 13.00 5.09
N LEU A 193 15.47 12.25 4.73
CA LEU A 193 14.33 12.73 3.95
C LEU A 193 13.03 12.70 4.76
N THR A 194 12.14 13.62 4.42
CA THR A 194 10.75 13.66 4.88
C THR A 194 9.84 13.99 3.69
N TYR A 195 8.54 13.91 3.89
CA TYR A 195 7.57 14.31 2.88
C TYR A 195 6.39 15.10 3.46
N ARG A 196 5.77 15.94 2.63
CA ARG A 196 4.54 16.68 2.95
C ARG A 196 3.49 16.53 1.86
N PRO A 197 2.20 16.35 2.20
CA PRO A 197 1.10 16.40 1.24
C PRO A 197 1.16 17.65 0.38
N VAL A 198 0.80 17.49 -0.90
CA VAL A 198 0.77 18.58 -1.88
C VAL A 198 -0.65 18.75 -2.40
N THR A 199 -1.24 19.91 -2.16
CA THR A 199 -2.55 20.28 -2.72
C THR A 199 -2.39 20.84 -4.13
N GLY A 200 -3.36 20.55 -4.99
CA GLY A 200 -3.35 20.96 -6.40
C GLY A 200 -2.44 20.12 -7.31
N ALA A 201 -1.75 19.12 -6.78
CA ALA A 201 -1.02 18.13 -7.58
C ALA A 201 -1.99 17.10 -8.19
N PRO A 202 -1.66 16.52 -9.35
CA PRO A 202 -2.39 15.39 -9.90
C PRO A 202 -2.36 14.20 -8.94
N SER A 203 -3.42 13.40 -8.99
CA SER A 203 -3.58 12.23 -8.11
C SER A 203 -3.37 10.93 -8.88
N SER A 204 -2.75 9.94 -8.24
CA SER A 204 -2.64 8.58 -8.74
C SER A 204 -3.71 7.67 -8.12
N ARG A 205 -4.09 6.58 -8.80
CA ARG A 205 -5.05 5.59 -8.27
C ARG A 205 -4.46 4.19 -8.35
N ILE A 206 -4.72 3.37 -7.34
CA ILE A 206 -4.44 1.93 -7.36
C ILE A 206 -5.72 1.18 -7.71
N GLY A 207 -5.63 0.26 -8.65
CA GLY A 207 -6.70 -0.64 -9.07
C GLY A 207 -6.29 -2.11 -8.93
N PHE A 208 -7.30 -2.97 -8.77
CA PHE A 208 -7.16 -4.40 -8.99
C PHE A 208 -7.54 -4.71 -10.43
N ALA A 209 -6.65 -5.32 -11.20
CA ALA A 209 -6.81 -5.57 -12.63
C ALA A 209 -6.59 -7.06 -12.97
N TRP A 210 -7.28 -7.52 -14.00
CA TRP A 210 -7.17 -8.87 -14.57
C TRP A 210 -7.56 -8.86 -16.05
N VAL A 211 -7.13 -9.87 -16.81
CA VAL A 211 -7.58 -10.06 -18.21
C VAL A 211 -8.96 -10.71 -18.19
N GLU A 212 -9.95 -10.13 -18.86
CA GLU A 212 -11.35 -10.62 -18.80
C GLU A 212 -11.51 -12.03 -19.35
N GLU A 213 -10.79 -12.37 -20.42
CA GLU A 213 -10.81 -13.70 -21.04
C GLU A 213 -10.22 -14.79 -20.13
N ASN A 214 -9.34 -14.42 -19.19
CA ASN A 214 -8.69 -15.33 -18.24
C ASN A 214 -9.38 -15.33 -16.87
N MET A 215 -10.69 -15.07 -16.83
CA MET A 215 -11.46 -15.13 -15.58
C MET A 215 -11.53 -16.57 -15.06
N THR A 216 -10.87 -16.80 -13.91
CA THR A 216 -10.92 -18.07 -13.18
C THR A 216 -11.68 -17.92 -11.86
N GLU A 217 -12.12 -19.03 -11.25
CA GLU A 217 -12.73 -19.00 -9.92
C GLU A 217 -11.81 -18.33 -8.87
N LEU A 218 -10.49 -18.46 -9.03
CA LEU A 218 -9.48 -17.83 -8.17
C LEU A 218 -9.45 -16.30 -8.34
N VAL A 219 -9.54 -15.80 -9.57
CA VAL A 219 -9.66 -14.36 -9.84
C VAL A 219 -10.99 -13.83 -9.28
N GLU A 220 -12.11 -14.54 -9.47
CA GLU A 220 -13.41 -14.15 -8.92
C GLU A 220 -13.42 -14.10 -7.38
N GLU A 221 -12.74 -15.04 -6.72
CA GLU A 221 -12.59 -15.03 -5.27
C GLU A 221 -11.73 -13.84 -4.83
N PHE A 222 -10.63 -13.54 -5.52
CA PHE A 222 -9.82 -12.35 -5.22
C PHE A 222 -10.63 -11.07 -5.41
N ILE A 223 -11.43 -10.96 -6.48
CA ILE A 223 -12.41 -9.87 -6.67
C ILE A 223 -13.35 -9.75 -5.46
N GLY A 224 -13.77 -10.88 -4.89
CA GLY A 224 -14.55 -10.89 -3.66
C GLY A 224 -13.82 -10.33 -2.46
N ILE A 225 -12.54 -10.70 -2.32
CA ILE A 225 -11.65 -10.22 -1.26
C ILE A 225 -11.42 -8.71 -1.38
N VAL A 226 -11.10 -8.17 -2.56
CA VAL A 226 -10.92 -6.71 -2.74
C VAL A 226 -12.21 -5.93 -2.51
N ARG A 227 -13.38 -6.50 -2.87
CA ARG A 227 -14.70 -5.91 -2.59
C ARG A 227 -15.17 -6.09 -1.14
N GLY A 228 -14.42 -6.81 -0.31
CA GLY A 228 -14.76 -7.02 1.10
C GLY A 228 -15.91 -7.99 1.35
N ARG A 229 -16.26 -8.87 0.39
CA ARG A 229 -17.22 -9.96 0.62
C ARG A 229 -16.67 -10.84 1.73
N THR A 230 -17.45 -11.12 2.79
CA THR A 230 -17.05 -12.04 3.86
C THR A 230 -17.14 -13.49 3.39
N ALA A 231 -16.32 -14.38 3.95
CA ALA A 231 -16.26 -15.81 3.58
C ALA A 231 -17.62 -16.53 3.67
N ASN A 232 -18.58 -15.98 4.43
CA ASN A 232 -19.91 -16.53 4.63
C ASN A 232 -20.95 -16.08 3.58
N SER A 233 -20.54 -15.35 2.54
CA SER A 233 -21.39 -14.92 1.42
C SER A 233 -21.43 -15.93 0.27
N SER A 234 -21.11 -17.20 0.52
CA SER A 234 -21.37 -18.32 -0.39
C SER A 234 -22.62 -19.10 0.03
N ARG A 235 -23.75 -18.40 0.29
CA ARG A 235 -25.04 -19.09 0.30
C ARG A 235 -25.42 -19.39 -1.15
N GLY A 236 -24.92 -20.51 -1.66
CA GLY A 236 -25.17 -20.97 -3.02
C GLY A 236 -24.46 -22.28 -3.40
N ARG A 237 -23.43 -22.71 -2.67
CA ARG A 237 -22.92 -24.08 -2.75
C ARG A 237 -23.07 -24.74 -1.37
N SER A 238 -23.94 -25.75 -1.32
CA SER A 238 -24.34 -26.58 -0.18
C SER A 238 -25.42 -26.02 0.77
N ALA A 239 -26.69 -26.15 0.37
CA ALA A 239 -27.78 -26.65 1.22
C ALA A 239 -29.09 -26.74 0.40
N ALA A 240 -29.24 -27.83 -0.36
CA ALA A 240 -30.55 -28.32 -0.75
C ALA A 240 -31.00 -29.32 0.32
N ALA A 241 -31.83 -28.85 1.27
CA ALA A 241 -32.83 -29.63 1.99
C ALA A 241 -33.56 -28.73 3.00
N GLU A 242 -34.78 -28.35 2.66
CA GLU A 242 -35.86 -28.01 3.59
C GLU A 242 -37.09 -28.83 3.14
N PRO A 243 -38.10 -29.13 3.99
CA PRO A 243 -38.63 -28.22 5.02
C PRO A 243 -39.16 -28.84 6.35
N ALA A 244 -39.38 -27.97 7.35
CA ALA A 244 -40.67 -27.72 8.06
C ALA A 244 -40.54 -27.36 9.56
N ALA A 245 -41.12 -26.20 9.93
CA ALA A 245 -41.82 -25.73 11.15
C ALA A 245 -41.52 -26.36 12.55
N GLU A 246 -41.54 -25.69 13.72
CA GLU A 246 -42.23 -24.48 14.19
C GLU A 246 -41.70 -24.03 15.59
N SER A 247 -41.79 -22.72 15.88
CA SER A 247 -41.98 -22.06 17.20
C SER A 247 -40.85 -21.97 18.25
N GLY A 248 -40.60 -20.75 18.73
CA GLY A 248 -39.80 -20.46 19.93
C GLY A 248 -39.53 -18.98 20.18
N LYS A 249 -40.15 -18.39 21.22
CA LYS A 249 -40.16 -16.96 21.61
C LYS A 249 -38.82 -16.41 22.15
N LYS A 250 -38.66 -15.09 21.93
CA LYS A 250 -38.03 -14.04 22.76
C LYS A 250 -36.56 -14.18 23.17
N GLY A 251 -35.78 -13.20 22.71
CA GLY A 251 -34.56 -12.72 23.36
C GLY A 251 -34.10 -11.41 22.74
N SER A 252 -34.50 -10.27 23.31
CA SER A 252 -33.97 -8.96 22.96
C SER A 252 -32.53 -8.84 23.47
N ALA A 253 -31.56 -8.76 22.55
CA ALA A 253 -30.16 -8.45 22.86
C ALA A 253 -29.76 -7.09 22.25
N PRO A 254 -28.80 -6.36 22.85
CA PRO A 254 -28.66 -4.92 22.67
C PRO A 254 -27.97 -4.56 21.36
N LYS A 255 -28.51 -3.54 20.68
CA LYS A 255 -27.93 -2.94 19.47
C LYS A 255 -26.61 -2.23 19.85
N VAL A 256 -25.48 -2.82 19.45
CA VAL A 256 -24.15 -2.20 19.55
C VAL A 256 -24.17 -0.92 18.70
N ARG A 257 -24.03 0.23 19.36
CA ARG A 257 -23.97 1.54 18.71
C ARG A 257 -22.56 1.79 18.20
N THR A 258 -22.47 2.40 17.03
CA THR A 258 -21.18 2.80 16.46
C THR A 258 -20.56 3.95 17.29
N LYS A 259 -19.23 4.09 17.26
CA LYS A 259 -18.51 5.19 17.95
C LYS A 259 -19.03 6.58 17.56
N ALA A 260 -19.60 6.73 16.36
CA ALA A 260 -20.23 7.97 15.89
C ALA A 260 -21.56 8.27 16.61
N GLU A 261 -22.39 7.24 16.84
CA GLU A 261 -23.67 7.35 17.55
C GLU A 261 -23.48 7.59 19.05
N GLU A 262 -22.41 7.03 19.64
CA GLU A 262 -22.04 7.27 21.03
C GLU A 262 -21.57 8.73 21.25
N LYS A 263 -20.76 9.26 20.32
CA LYS A 263 -20.30 10.66 20.35
C LYS A 263 -21.47 11.64 20.15
N ALA A 264 -22.43 11.31 19.29
CA ALA A 264 -23.64 12.12 19.09
C ALA A 264 -24.56 12.10 20.31
N ALA A 265 -24.68 10.96 21.00
CA ALA A 265 -25.46 10.85 22.23
C ALA A 265 -24.83 11.63 23.40
N LEU A 266 -23.51 11.59 23.54
CA LEU A 266 -22.76 12.35 24.54
C LEU A 266 -22.85 13.87 24.30
N ALA A 267 -22.79 14.31 23.05
CA ALA A 267 -22.95 15.72 22.69
C ALA A 267 -24.36 16.26 23.02
N ARG A 268 -25.40 15.47 22.76
CA ARG A 268 -26.79 15.82 23.15
C ARG A 268 -26.96 15.89 24.66
N GLN A 269 -26.39 14.93 25.40
CA GLN A 269 -26.45 14.92 26.87
C GLN A 269 -25.70 16.11 27.50
N ALA A 270 -24.61 16.57 26.90
CA ALA A 270 -23.88 17.74 27.34
C ALA A 270 -24.66 19.05 27.08
N ALA A 271 -25.36 19.14 25.94
CA ALA A 271 -26.21 20.28 25.62
C ALA A 271 -27.41 20.39 26.58
N ASP A 272 -28.06 19.26 26.90
CA ASP A 272 -29.19 19.23 27.83
C ASP A 272 -28.80 19.58 29.27
N ARG A 273 -27.60 19.16 29.73
CA ARG A 273 -27.06 19.55 31.04
C ARG A 273 -26.74 21.04 31.12
N LYS A 274 -26.24 21.64 30.03
CA LYS A 274 -25.95 23.08 29.96
C LYS A 274 -27.25 23.91 29.97
N ALA A 275 -28.31 23.44 29.30
CA ALA A 275 -29.62 24.06 29.33
C ALA A 275 -30.30 23.96 30.71
N ALA A 276 -30.14 22.84 31.41
CA ALA A 276 -30.64 22.67 32.78
C ALA A 276 -29.90 23.55 33.80
N GLY A 277 -28.58 23.75 33.63
CA GLY A 277 -27.77 24.63 34.47
C GLY A 277 -28.18 26.11 34.35
N ALA A 278 -28.44 26.58 33.12
CA ALA A 278 -28.89 27.95 32.86
C ALA A 278 -30.26 28.26 33.49
N ARG A 279 -31.19 27.29 33.49
CA ARG A 279 -32.51 27.45 34.14
C ARG A 279 -32.43 27.49 35.66
N LYS A 280 -31.41 26.85 36.28
CA LYS A 280 -31.21 26.82 37.73
C LYS A 280 -30.53 28.09 38.27
N ALA A 281 -29.74 28.78 37.45
CA ALA A 281 -29.10 30.06 37.80
C ALA A 281 -30.08 31.25 37.81
N ALA A 282 -31.06 31.27 36.89
CA ALA A 282 -32.09 32.32 36.83
C ALA A 282 -33.09 32.29 38.01
N ALA A 283 -33.24 31.14 38.68
CA ALA A 283 -34.19 30.96 39.79
C ALA A 283 -33.65 31.35 41.18
N ARG A 284 -32.34 31.67 41.31
CA ARG A 284 -31.71 31.99 42.62
C ARG A 284 -31.32 33.46 42.82
N GLY A 285 -31.58 34.34 41.85
CA GLY A 285 -31.17 35.75 41.89
C GLY A 285 -32.25 36.78 42.29
N GLY A 286 -33.35 36.38 42.92
CA GLY A 286 -34.49 37.29 43.18
C GLY A 286 -35.03 37.24 44.60
N LYS A 287 -34.46 38.05 45.52
CA LYS A 287 -35.17 38.86 46.54
C LYS A 287 -34.20 39.39 47.60
N LEU A 288 -34.19 40.72 47.75
CA LEU A 288 -34.14 41.52 49.00
C LEU A 288 -34.28 43.00 48.54
N THR A 289 -35.49 43.57 48.43
CA THR A 289 -36.13 44.49 49.42
C THR A 289 -35.10 45.38 50.14
N GLY A 290 -35.02 46.70 50.05
CA GLY A 290 -35.99 47.76 49.73
C GLY A 290 -36.15 48.68 50.95
N LYS A 291 -35.64 49.93 50.91
CA LYS A 291 -36.23 51.14 51.54
C LYS A 291 -35.31 52.38 51.51
N ARG A 292 -35.80 53.40 50.80
CA ARG A 292 -36.07 54.79 51.23
C ARG A 292 -35.01 55.65 51.98
N LEU A 293 -34.76 56.80 51.33
CA LEU A 293 -34.81 58.19 51.80
C LEU A 293 -33.62 58.79 52.60
N GLY A 294 -33.12 59.93 52.11
CA GLY A 294 -32.70 61.03 53.00
C GLY A 294 -31.41 61.79 52.67
N LYS A 295 -31.55 62.87 51.88
CA LYS A 295 -31.09 64.26 52.12
C LYS A 295 -29.75 64.58 52.83
N ARG A 296 -29.10 65.63 52.26
CA ARG A 296 -28.20 66.67 52.86
C ARG A 296 -26.69 66.35 52.99
N GLY A 297 -25.90 67.05 52.14
CA GLY A 297 -25.22 68.28 52.58
C GLY A 297 -23.72 68.22 52.90
N ASN A 298 -22.97 69.02 52.14
CA ASN A 298 -21.88 69.91 52.57
C ASN A 298 -20.52 69.32 52.95
N ARG A 299 -19.52 69.48 52.07
CA ARG A 299 -18.48 70.53 52.16
C ARG A 299 -17.71 70.59 50.85
#